data_AF-A0A2V7TN59-F1
#
_entry.id   AF-A0A2V7TN59-F1
#
_cell.length_a   1.000
_cell.length_b   1.000
_cell.length_c   1.000
_cell.angle_alpha   90.00
_cell.angle_beta   90.00
_cell.angle_gamma   90.00
#
_symmetry.space_group_name_H-M   'P 1'
#
loop_
_entity.id
_entity.type
_entity.pdbx_description
1 polymer ?
#
loop_
_entity_poly.entity_id
_entity_poly.type
_entity_poly.pdbx_seq_one_letter_code
_entity_poly.pdbx_strand_id
1 'polypeptide(L)'
;MALAFGLVALGRHVVLLPWLLTTPPFSLSRYPAKYAIPFAMFWALVAGFGLDGWRRPWVAGDRRRAAVALALMCLIAVATGAGALQVARDVRPAMRLLGIPPEFPAEATYLLARKLPRTALVALATAALLALRLRRDDLAAPLALALAVLAGTDLATAGRDVNPVAPPELFAHRPRTLDLLGPDVAERRLLAPAAGLAWLNAHFVRGVAGWDRRASWALGMQDILAAPIGARWGIRGSYDTDVTGLATPAFHFMTGALLRNRTTFVAPKLLRMGNVGYVVSLPEESIPGSIPIGEASTVFDRPARVLKLPDPLPPAWVVGGSRPAASPSAALLAIAEAGFDPAAEVILDDGQPRVPPPEDFQARCTIRERRADRLVADVEASAAGHLVVAEAYQAGWRATVDGVAAPVVPANVLFRAVAVPPGSHRVELRYRPPAVFWGAGFTLAGLAALAMLALRRAP
;
A
#
# COMPACT_ATOMS: atom_id res chain seq x y z
N MET A 1 -13.45 -16.61 -19.30
CA MET A 1 -12.97 -15.24 -18.97
C MET A 1 -13.26 -14.83 -17.54
N ALA A 2 -14.53 -14.77 -17.08
CA ALA A 2 -14.85 -14.40 -15.69
C ALA A 2 -14.04 -15.23 -14.66
N LEU A 3 -14.10 -16.56 -14.72
CA LEU A 3 -13.34 -17.42 -13.81
C LEU A 3 -11.82 -17.17 -13.84
N ALA A 4 -11.24 -16.93 -15.02
CA ALA A 4 -9.82 -16.63 -15.14
C ALA A 4 -9.44 -15.33 -14.42
N PHE A 5 -10.17 -14.23 -14.68
CA PHE A 5 -9.94 -12.97 -13.98
C PHE A 5 -10.27 -13.03 -12.49
N GLY A 6 -11.30 -13.79 -12.11
CA GLY A 6 -11.67 -14.02 -10.71
C GLY A 6 -10.57 -14.77 -9.95
N LEU A 7 -10.00 -15.82 -10.55
CA LEU A 7 -8.85 -16.53 -9.98
C LEU A 7 -7.65 -15.59 -9.84
N VAL A 8 -7.28 -14.87 -10.90
CA VAL A 8 -6.16 -13.91 -10.79
C VAL A 8 -6.44 -12.84 -9.72
N ALA A 9 -7.69 -12.40 -9.56
CA ALA A 9 -8.07 -11.44 -8.53
C ALA A 9 -7.86 -11.92 -7.09
N LEU A 10 -7.86 -13.24 -6.86
CA LEU A 10 -7.57 -13.84 -5.54
C LEU A 10 -6.08 -13.79 -5.17
N GLY A 11 -5.21 -13.35 -6.09
CA GLY A 11 -3.81 -13.08 -5.82
C GLY A 11 -3.06 -14.29 -5.29
N ARG A 12 -2.35 -14.12 -4.17
CA ARG A 12 -1.43 -15.13 -3.59
C ARG A 12 -2.07 -16.49 -3.28
N HIS A 13 -3.40 -16.56 -3.27
CA HIS A 13 -4.15 -17.79 -3.05
C HIS A 13 -4.29 -18.65 -4.31
N VAL A 14 -3.81 -18.19 -5.47
CA VAL A 14 -3.79 -18.94 -6.72
C VAL A 14 -2.39 -19.43 -7.05
N VAL A 15 -2.22 -20.75 -7.06
CA VAL A 15 -0.94 -21.42 -7.33
C VAL A 15 -0.34 -20.99 -8.67
N LEU A 16 -1.17 -20.76 -9.69
CA LEU A 16 -0.75 -20.35 -11.02
C LEU A 16 -0.51 -18.84 -11.18
N LEU A 17 -0.75 -18.03 -10.14
CA LEU A 17 -0.59 -16.58 -10.22
C LEU A 17 0.80 -16.15 -10.72
N PRO A 18 1.93 -16.71 -10.23
CA PRO A 18 3.25 -16.29 -10.70
C PRO A 18 3.45 -16.46 -12.21
N TRP A 19 2.87 -17.52 -12.78
CA TRP A 19 2.92 -17.79 -14.23
C TRP A 19 1.97 -16.87 -15.01
N LEU A 20 0.77 -16.60 -14.46
CA LEU A 20 -0.16 -15.68 -15.11
C LEU A 20 0.45 -14.27 -15.17
N LEU A 21 1.08 -13.78 -14.10
CA LEU A 21 1.68 -12.44 -14.05
C LEU A 21 2.87 -12.22 -14.99
N THR A 22 3.42 -13.26 -15.63
CA THR A 22 4.46 -13.09 -16.68
C THR A 22 3.87 -13.00 -18.08
N THR A 23 2.57 -13.27 -18.25
CA THR A 23 1.90 -13.30 -19.56
C THR A 23 0.96 -12.11 -19.73
N PRO A 24 1.05 -11.32 -20.82
CA PRO A 24 0.03 -10.32 -21.14
C PRO A 24 -1.36 -10.98 -21.32
N PRO A 25 -2.48 -10.35 -20.89
CA PRO A 25 -2.58 -9.03 -20.27
C PRO A 25 -2.36 -9.03 -18.75
N PHE A 26 -2.09 -10.19 -18.13
CA PHE A 26 -1.98 -10.34 -16.67
C PHE A 26 -0.67 -9.75 -16.09
N SER A 27 0.33 -9.50 -16.93
CA SER A 27 1.55 -8.77 -16.55
C SER A 27 1.36 -7.25 -16.45
N LEU A 28 0.23 -6.71 -16.95
CA LEU A 28 -0.01 -5.25 -17.00
C LEU A 28 -0.38 -4.66 -15.64
N SER A 29 -0.95 -5.46 -14.73
CA SER A 29 -1.32 -5.01 -13.39
C SER A 29 -0.44 -5.63 -12.32
N ARG A 30 0.25 -4.77 -11.57
CA ARG A 30 0.99 -5.14 -10.34
C ARG A 30 0.09 -5.67 -9.22
N TYR A 31 -1.21 -5.35 -9.26
CA TYR A 31 -2.17 -5.77 -8.24
C TYR A 31 -3.15 -6.81 -8.78
N PRO A 32 -3.16 -8.02 -8.21
CA PRO A 32 -4.20 -9.01 -8.44
C PRO A 32 -5.62 -8.43 -8.31
N ALA A 33 -5.89 -7.62 -7.28
CA ALA A 33 -7.20 -7.05 -7.03
C ALA A 33 -7.77 -6.22 -8.20
N LYS A 34 -6.94 -5.64 -9.07
CA LYS A 34 -7.42 -4.89 -10.25
C LYS A 34 -8.13 -5.79 -11.26
N TYR A 35 -7.85 -7.10 -11.26
CA TYR A 35 -8.58 -8.07 -12.07
C TYR A 35 -10.01 -8.31 -11.58
N ALA A 36 -10.39 -7.79 -10.40
CA ALA A 36 -11.78 -7.76 -9.97
C ALA A 36 -12.65 -6.91 -10.93
N ILE A 37 -12.09 -5.91 -11.61
CA ILE A 37 -12.81 -5.08 -12.58
C ILE A 37 -13.24 -5.90 -13.81
N PRO A 38 -12.33 -6.52 -14.58
CA PRO A 38 -12.75 -7.38 -15.69
C PRO A 38 -13.53 -8.61 -15.20
N PHE A 39 -13.23 -9.16 -14.02
CA PHE A 39 -14.06 -10.20 -13.41
C PHE A 39 -15.51 -9.75 -13.25
N ALA A 40 -15.76 -8.62 -12.60
CA ALA A 40 -17.10 -8.09 -12.38
C ALA A 40 -17.85 -7.84 -13.70
N MET A 41 -17.17 -7.30 -14.70
CA MET A 41 -17.74 -7.09 -16.04
C MET A 41 -18.20 -8.43 -16.68
N PHE A 42 -17.30 -9.42 -16.77
CA PHE A 42 -17.65 -10.71 -17.37
C PHE A 42 -18.67 -11.48 -16.52
N TRP A 43 -18.63 -11.32 -15.20
CA TRP A 43 -19.58 -11.93 -14.28
C TRP A 43 -20.99 -11.35 -14.46
N ALA A 44 -21.11 -10.03 -14.60
CA ALA A 44 -22.37 -9.36 -14.88
C ALA A 44 -22.98 -9.80 -16.22
N LEU A 45 -22.15 -9.97 -17.26
CA LEU A 45 -22.61 -10.49 -18.56
C LEU A 45 -23.16 -11.93 -18.44
N VAL A 46 -22.46 -12.80 -17.71
CA VAL A 46 -22.91 -14.18 -17.46
C VAL A 46 -24.22 -14.19 -16.66
N ALA A 47 -24.36 -13.31 -15.67
CA ALA A 47 -25.60 -13.15 -14.92
C ALA A 47 -26.76 -12.69 -15.81
N GLY A 48 -26.52 -11.76 -16.73
CA GLY A 48 -27.50 -11.32 -17.74
C GLY A 48 -27.99 -12.46 -18.63
N PHE A 49 -27.07 -13.23 -19.21
CA PHE A 49 -27.43 -14.42 -20.00
C PHE A 49 -28.18 -15.48 -19.17
N GLY A 50 -27.83 -15.64 -17.89
CA GLY A 50 -28.54 -16.51 -16.96
C GLY A 50 -29.99 -16.05 -16.73
N LEU A 51 -30.22 -14.75 -16.58
CA LEU A 51 -31.56 -14.16 -16.41
C LEU A 51 -32.42 -14.34 -17.67
N ASP A 52 -31.85 -14.11 -18.85
CA ASP A 52 -32.55 -14.35 -20.13
C ASP A 52 -32.92 -15.83 -20.28
N GLY A 53 -31.99 -16.73 -19.92
CA GLY A 53 -32.22 -18.18 -19.88
C GLY A 53 -33.26 -18.62 -18.85
N TRP A 54 -33.45 -17.88 -17.76
CA TRP A 54 -34.46 -18.16 -16.74
C TRP A 54 -35.88 -17.83 -17.21
N ARG A 55 -36.04 -16.71 -17.92
CA ARG A 55 -37.35 -16.16 -18.33
C ARG A 55 -38.00 -16.94 -19.48
N ARG A 56 -37.19 -17.62 -20.30
CA ARG A 56 -37.71 -18.47 -21.38
C ARG A 56 -38.27 -19.81 -20.86
N PRO A 57 -39.13 -20.50 -21.64
CA PRO A 57 -39.52 -21.87 -21.36
C PRO A 57 -38.30 -22.80 -21.30
N TRP A 58 -38.27 -23.72 -20.34
CA TRP A 58 -37.15 -24.63 -20.13
C TRP A 58 -37.35 -25.96 -20.85
N VAL A 59 -36.37 -26.34 -21.68
CA VAL A 59 -36.30 -27.68 -22.28
C VAL A 59 -35.68 -28.69 -21.30
N ALA A 60 -35.74 -29.99 -21.62
CA ALA A 60 -35.21 -31.06 -20.75
C ALA A 60 -33.74 -30.83 -20.34
N GLY A 61 -32.90 -30.34 -21.25
CA GLY A 61 -31.51 -29.98 -20.96
C GLY A 61 -31.37 -28.81 -19.97
N ASP A 62 -32.26 -27.82 -20.01
CA ASP A 62 -32.28 -26.70 -19.07
C ASP A 62 -32.67 -27.18 -17.67
N ARG A 63 -33.69 -28.04 -17.59
CA ARG A 63 -34.14 -28.65 -16.33
C ARG A 63 -33.05 -29.50 -15.67
N ARG A 64 -32.28 -30.26 -16.45
CA ARG A 64 -31.12 -31.02 -15.92
C ARG A 64 -30.05 -30.08 -15.35
N ARG A 65 -29.72 -29.00 -16.07
CA ARG A 65 -28.75 -28.00 -15.58
C ARG A 65 -29.25 -27.28 -14.32
N ALA A 66 -30.53 -26.94 -14.25
CA ALA A 66 -31.14 -26.35 -13.07
C ALA A 66 -31.15 -27.31 -11.87
N ALA A 67 -31.37 -28.61 -12.08
CA ALA A 67 -31.26 -29.62 -11.02
C ALA A 67 -29.82 -29.74 -10.49
N VAL A 68 -28.81 -29.68 -11.36
CA VAL A 68 -27.40 -29.63 -10.95
C VAL A 68 -27.12 -28.35 -10.16
N ALA A 69 -27.57 -27.19 -10.65
CA ALA A 69 -27.41 -25.91 -9.95
C ALA A 69 -28.09 -25.92 -8.57
N LEU A 70 -29.28 -26.52 -8.45
CA LEU A 70 -29.97 -26.71 -7.19
C LEU A 70 -29.13 -27.55 -6.21
N ALA A 71 -28.59 -28.69 -6.67
CA ALA A 71 -27.75 -29.55 -5.84
C ALA A 71 -26.50 -28.81 -5.34
N LEU A 72 -25.87 -28.01 -6.22
CA LEU A 72 -24.73 -27.16 -5.88
C LEU A 72 -25.09 -26.09 -4.86
N MET A 73 -26.24 -25.42 -5.00
CA MET A 73 -26.68 -24.42 -4.01
C MET A 73 -26.96 -25.06 -2.65
N CYS A 74 -27.62 -26.23 -2.61
CA CYS A 74 -27.81 -26.98 -1.37
C CYS A 74 -26.46 -27.39 -0.74
N LEU A 75 -25.51 -27.86 -1.54
CA LEU A 75 -24.18 -28.22 -1.05
C LEU A 75 -23.44 -27.00 -0.46
N ILE A 76 -23.48 -25.85 -1.13
CA ILE A 76 -22.89 -24.60 -0.64
C ILE A 76 -23.56 -24.19 0.68
N ALA A 77 -24.89 -24.25 0.76
CA ALA A 77 -25.63 -23.95 1.98
C ALA A 77 -25.21 -24.83 3.15
N VAL A 78 -25.14 -26.15 2.94
CA VAL A 78 -24.72 -27.11 3.97
C VAL A 78 -23.26 -26.86 4.38
N ALA A 79 -22.35 -26.70 3.42
CA ALA A 79 -20.93 -26.49 3.69
C ALA A 79 -20.68 -25.18 4.47
N THR A 80 -21.32 -24.09 4.06
CA THR A 80 -21.16 -22.78 4.72
C THR A 80 -21.90 -22.72 6.06
N GLY A 81 -23.05 -23.38 6.20
CA GLY A 81 -23.74 -23.54 7.47
C GLY A 81 -22.93 -24.37 8.48
N ALA A 82 -22.38 -25.50 8.05
CA ALA A 82 -21.47 -26.31 8.86
C ALA A 82 -20.20 -25.53 9.25
N GLY A 83 -19.62 -24.79 8.30
CA GLY A 83 -18.49 -23.89 8.57
C GLY A 83 -18.83 -22.81 9.59
N ALA A 84 -20.02 -22.22 9.53
CA ALA A 84 -20.46 -21.23 10.51
C ALA A 84 -20.57 -21.83 11.93
N LEU A 85 -21.16 -23.03 12.04
CA LEU A 85 -21.25 -23.77 13.30
C LEU A 85 -19.86 -24.14 13.83
N GLN A 86 -18.93 -24.51 12.95
CA GLN A 86 -17.55 -24.78 13.31
C GLN A 86 -16.86 -23.52 13.85
N VAL A 87 -16.94 -22.38 13.14
CA VAL A 87 -16.35 -21.10 13.57
C VAL A 87 -16.90 -20.64 14.91
N ALA A 88 -18.20 -20.87 15.17
CA ALA A 88 -18.82 -20.56 16.45
C ALA A 88 -18.26 -21.42 17.61
N ARG A 89 -17.76 -22.64 17.33
CA ARG A 89 -17.12 -23.53 18.32
C ARG A 89 -15.63 -23.23 18.47
N ASP A 90 -14.91 -23.23 17.35
CA ASP A 90 -13.48 -22.93 17.27
C ASP A 90 -13.12 -22.42 15.87
N VAL A 91 -12.61 -21.19 15.79
CA VAL A 91 -12.20 -20.54 14.54
C VAL A 91 -10.84 -21.00 14.03
N ARG A 92 -9.99 -21.60 14.89
CA ARG A 92 -8.60 -21.95 14.57
C ARG A 92 -8.44 -22.90 13.38
N PRO A 93 -9.31 -23.91 13.15
CA PRO A 93 -9.23 -24.74 11.94
C PRO A 93 -9.47 -23.94 10.66
N ALA A 94 -10.44 -23.02 10.67
CA ALA A 94 -10.71 -22.14 9.54
C ALA A 94 -9.54 -21.16 9.29
N MET A 95 -8.93 -20.64 10.36
CA MET A 95 -7.72 -19.83 10.25
C MET A 95 -6.57 -20.60 9.61
N ARG A 96 -6.31 -21.84 10.04
CA ARG A 96 -5.29 -22.71 9.43
C ARG A 96 -5.56 -22.96 7.95
N LEU A 97 -6.80 -23.26 7.59
CA LEU A 97 -7.21 -23.47 6.20
C LEU A 97 -6.99 -22.22 5.33
N LEU A 98 -7.29 -21.04 5.87
CA LEU A 98 -7.20 -19.76 5.16
C LEU A 98 -5.82 -19.11 5.26
N GLY A 99 -4.86 -19.72 5.96
CA GLY A 99 -3.55 -19.14 6.23
C GLY A 99 -3.62 -17.85 7.05
N ILE A 100 -4.63 -17.70 7.91
CA ILE A 100 -4.76 -16.56 8.82
C ILE A 100 -3.82 -16.80 10.01
N PRO A 101 -2.93 -15.86 10.35
CA PRO A 101 -2.02 -16.02 11.47
C PRO A 101 -2.75 -16.20 12.81
N PRO A 102 -2.19 -17.01 13.75
CA PRO A 102 -2.86 -17.38 15.00
C PRO A 102 -3.19 -16.20 15.93
N GLU A 103 -2.53 -15.06 15.76
CA GLU A 103 -2.76 -13.82 16.51
C GLU A 103 -4.06 -13.06 16.14
N PHE A 104 -4.82 -13.50 15.12
CA PHE A 104 -6.05 -12.82 14.67
C PHE A 104 -7.37 -13.60 14.93
N PRO A 105 -7.58 -14.31 16.06
CA PRO A 105 -8.76 -15.15 16.22
C PRO A 105 -10.05 -14.33 16.30
N ALA A 106 -10.04 -13.19 16.99
CA ALA A 106 -11.23 -12.37 17.15
C ALA A 106 -11.69 -11.73 15.82
N GLU A 107 -10.76 -11.23 15.00
CA GLU A 107 -11.10 -10.65 13.69
C GLU A 107 -11.57 -11.74 12.71
N ALA A 108 -10.90 -12.89 12.71
CA ALA A 108 -11.31 -14.04 11.92
C ALA A 108 -12.72 -14.51 12.30
N THR A 109 -13.02 -14.63 13.61
CA THR A 109 -14.34 -14.99 14.10
C THR A 109 -15.38 -13.96 13.68
N TYR A 110 -15.11 -12.66 13.88
CA TYR A 110 -16.03 -11.59 13.50
C TYR A 110 -16.39 -11.64 12.01
N LEU A 111 -15.39 -11.77 11.14
CA LEU A 111 -15.59 -11.81 9.68
C LEU A 111 -16.33 -13.08 9.24
N LEU A 112 -15.88 -14.25 9.70
CA LEU A 112 -16.42 -15.54 9.27
C LEU A 112 -17.82 -15.81 9.84
N ALA A 113 -18.07 -15.46 11.11
CA ALA A 113 -19.38 -15.63 11.75
C ALA A 113 -20.45 -14.75 11.10
N ARG A 114 -20.08 -13.65 10.44
CA ARG A 114 -21.02 -12.84 9.64
C ARG A 114 -21.18 -13.36 8.20
N LYS A 115 -20.08 -13.71 7.54
CA LYS A 115 -20.10 -14.08 6.11
C LYS A 115 -20.66 -15.48 5.84
N LEU A 116 -20.35 -16.47 6.69
CA LEU A 116 -20.75 -17.86 6.46
C LEU A 116 -22.27 -18.09 6.59
N PRO A 117 -22.97 -17.66 7.67
CA PRO A 117 -24.42 -17.83 7.76
C PRO A 117 -25.16 -17.13 6.64
N ARG A 118 -24.71 -15.92 6.28
CA ARG A 118 -25.29 -15.16 5.18
C ARG A 118 -25.16 -15.89 3.85
N THR A 119 -23.98 -16.44 3.55
CA THR A 119 -23.76 -17.24 2.34
C THR A 119 -24.69 -18.45 2.32
N ALA A 120 -24.86 -19.11 3.46
CA ALA A 120 -25.78 -20.24 3.60
C ALA A 120 -27.23 -19.83 3.29
N LEU A 121 -27.69 -18.70 3.85
CA LEU A 121 -29.05 -18.18 3.63
C LEU A 121 -29.31 -17.82 2.16
N VAL A 122 -28.36 -17.14 1.51
CA VAL A 122 -28.48 -16.78 0.09
C VAL A 122 -28.51 -18.04 -0.80
N ALA A 123 -27.66 -19.03 -0.50
CA ALA A 123 -27.64 -20.30 -1.21
C ALA A 123 -28.95 -21.09 -1.01
N LEU A 124 -29.49 -21.14 0.22
CA LEU A 124 -30.79 -21.77 0.51
C LEU A 124 -31.95 -21.08 -0.20
N ALA A 125 -31.99 -19.75 -0.18
CA ALA A 125 -33.03 -18.98 -0.88
C ALA A 125 -32.95 -19.21 -2.40
N THR A 126 -31.74 -19.21 -2.97
CA THR A 126 -31.52 -19.53 -4.39
C THR A 126 -31.96 -20.95 -4.73
N ALA A 127 -31.63 -21.93 -3.88
CA ALA A 127 -32.08 -23.31 -4.01
C ALA A 127 -33.62 -23.41 -3.99
N ALA A 128 -34.29 -22.72 -3.06
CA ALA A 128 -35.75 -22.70 -2.99
C ALA A 128 -36.37 -22.12 -4.27
N LEU A 129 -35.84 -21.00 -4.79
CA LEU A 129 -36.30 -20.39 -6.04
C LEU A 129 -36.09 -21.32 -7.24
N LEU A 130 -34.94 -22.02 -7.32
CA LEU A 130 -34.67 -23.02 -8.34
C LEU A 130 -35.64 -24.22 -8.27
N ALA A 131 -35.91 -24.73 -7.06
CA ALA A 131 -36.84 -25.83 -6.84
C ALA A 131 -38.28 -25.45 -7.23
N LEU A 132 -38.71 -24.23 -6.92
CA LEU A 132 -40.00 -23.69 -7.35
C LEU A 132 -40.06 -23.55 -8.87
N ARG A 133 -39.02 -22.98 -9.49
CA ARG A 133 -38.93 -22.82 -10.95
C ARG A 133 -38.94 -24.13 -11.70
N LEU A 134 -38.36 -25.20 -11.15
CA LEU A 134 -38.40 -26.57 -11.70
C LEU A 134 -39.81 -27.18 -11.66
N ARG A 135 -40.65 -26.76 -10.71
CA ARG A 135 -42.01 -27.30 -10.51
C ARG A 135 -43.09 -26.45 -11.18
N ARG A 136 -42.83 -25.15 -11.38
CA ARG A 136 -43.81 -24.13 -11.78
C ARG A 136 -43.25 -23.24 -12.89
N ASP A 137 -43.51 -23.62 -14.14
CA ASP A 137 -43.11 -22.82 -15.32
C ASP A 137 -43.87 -21.49 -15.40
N ASP A 138 -45.11 -21.44 -14.89
CA ASP A 138 -45.96 -20.25 -14.82
C ASP A 138 -45.37 -19.13 -13.97
N LEU A 139 -44.48 -19.47 -13.03
CA LEU A 139 -43.85 -18.52 -12.11
C LEU A 139 -42.48 -18.01 -12.61
N ALA A 140 -42.12 -18.22 -13.89
CA ALA A 140 -40.81 -17.86 -14.40
C ALA A 140 -40.43 -16.38 -14.17
N ALA A 141 -41.30 -15.46 -14.56
CA ALA A 141 -41.08 -14.02 -14.40
C ALA A 141 -41.04 -13.55 -12.94
N PRO A 142 -42.01 -13.89 -12.06
CA PRO A 142 -41.94 -13.48 -10.65
C PRO A 142 -40.75 -14.10 -9.91
N LEU A 143 -40.37 -15.34 -10.20
CA LEU A 143 -39.18 -15.95 -9.59
C LEU A 143 -37.88 -15.32 -10.11
N ALA A 144 -37.83 -14.88 -11.37
CA ALA A 144 -36.70 -14.11 -11.90
C ALA A 144 -36.52 -12.79 -11.15
N LEU A 145 -37.63 -12.07 -10.91
CA LEU A 145 -37.62 -10.85 -10.11
C LEU A 145 -37.18 -11.13 -8.67
N ALA A 146 -37.71 -12.18 -8.04
CA ALA A 146 -37.30 -12.57 -6.69
C ALA A 146 -35.79 -12.89 -6.60
N LEU A 147 -35.24 -13.57 -7.60
CA LEU A 147 -33.80 -13.86 -7.69
C LEU A 147 -32.99 -12.57 -7.88
N ALA A 148 -33.44 -11.65 -8.72
CA ALA A 148 -32.80 -10.35 -8.92
C ALA A 148 -32.83 -9.50 -7.64
N VAL A 149 -33.95 -9.50 -6.89
CA VAL A 149 -34.08 -8.82 -5.60
C VAL A 149 -33.17 -9.47 -4.55
N LEU A 150 -33.10 -10.80 -4.49
CA LEU A 150 -32.19 -11.52 -3.60
C LEU A 150 -30.74 -11.15 -3.88
N ALA A 151 -30.32 -11.20 -5.15
CA ALA A 151 -28.97 -10.84 -5.58
C ALA A 151 -28.66 -9.36 -5.32
N GLY A 152 -29.59 -8.45 -5.61
CA GLY A 152 -29.43 -7.02 -5.34
C GLY A 152 -29.35 -6.70 -3.84
N THR A 153 -30.17 -7.37 -3.02
CA THR A 153 -30.14 -7.23 -1.56
C THR A 153 -28.85 -7.78 -0.97
N ASP A 154 -28.39 -8.94 -1.45
CA ASP A 154 -27.09 -9.48 -1.08
C ASP A 154 -25.99 -8.48 -1.47
N LEU A 155 -25.89 -8.07 -2.73
CA LEU A 155 -24.85 -7.11 -3.15
C LEU A 155 -24.89 -5.80 -2.34
N ALA A 156 -26.07 -5.21 -2.13
CA ALA A 156 -26.23 -3.98 -1.35
C ALA A 156 -25.79 -4.15 0.11
N THR A 157 -26.14 -5.28 0.73
CA THR A 157 -25.73 -5.56 2.12
C THR A 157 -24.28 -6.04 2.22
N ALA A 158 -23.69 -6.61 1.17
CA ALA A 158 -22.27 -7.00 1.13
C ALA A 158 -21.40 -5.76 1.07
N GLY A 159 -21.82 -4.79 0.25
CA GLY A 159 -21.12 -3.52 0.03
C GLY A 159 -21.06 -2.61 1.25
N ARG A 160 -22.00 -2.72 2.20
CA ARG A 160 -22.05 -1.85 3.39
C ARG A 160 -20.78 -1.91 4.23
N ASP A 161 -20.20 -3.10 4.40
CA ASP A 161 -18.98 -3.29 5.22
C ASP A 161 -17.69 -3.11 4.41
N VAL A 162 -17.77 -2.87 3.09
CA VAL A 162 -16.59 -2.69 2.22
C VAL A 162 -15.95 -1.33 2.45
N ASN A 163 -16.75 -0.30 2.72
CA ASN A 163 -16.30 1.03 3.12
C ASN A 163 -16.73 1.27 4.56
N PRO A 164 -15.99 0.76 5.56
CA PRO A 164 -16.36 0.95 6.95
C PRO A 164 -16.43 2.45 7.25
N VAL A 165 -17.54 2.87 7.84
CA VAL A 165 -17.69 4.23 8.37
C VAL A 165 -17.01 4.31 9.73
N ALA A 166 -16.55 5.50 10.11
CA ALA A 166 -16.01 5.75 11.44
C ALA A 166 -16.70 6.97 12.07
N PRO A 167 -16.73 7.06 13.41
CA PRO A 167 -17.25 8.23 14.10
C PRO A 167 -16.57 9.52 13.64
N PRO A 168 -17.31 10.63 13.40
CA PRO A 168 -16.71 11.91 12.98
C PRO A 168 -15.60 12.39 13.90
N GLU A 169 -15.69 12.08 15.18
CA GLU A 169 -14.73 12.41 16.22
C GLU A 169 -13.35 11.77 15.96
N LEU A 170 -13.29 10.59 15.33
CA LEU A 170 -12.02 9.98 14.90
C LEU A 170 -11.31 10.85 13.84
N PHE A 171 -12.09 11.56 13.02
CA PHE A 171 -11.55 12.51 12.06
C PHE A 171 -11.30 13.88 12.72
N ALA A 172 -12.04 14.31 13.73
CA ALA A 172 -11.69 15.52 14.46
C ALA A 172 -10.47 15.32 15.38
N HIS A 173 -10.13 14.08 15.72
CA HIS A 173 -9.07 13.74 16.67
C HIS A 173 -7.72 14.28 16.22
N ARG A 174 -7.03 14.94 17.15
CA ARG A 174 -5.65 15.36 17.00
C ARG A 174 -4.82 14.68 18.10
N PRO A 175 -3.89 13.78 17.75
CA PRO A 175 -3.14 13.01 18.73
C PRO A 175 -2.17 13.88 19.53
N ARG A 176 -2.04 13.61 20.83
CA ARG A 176 -1.15 14.36 21.75
C ARG A 176 0.33 14.23 21.40
N THR A 177 0.72 13.19 20.67
CA THR A 177 2.09 13.05 20.16
C THR A 177 2.52 14.21 19.26
N LEU A 178 1.56 14.88 18.58
CA LEU A 178 1.85 16.07 17.78
C LEU A 178 2.26 17.27 18.64
N ASP A 179 1.76 17.38 19.88
CA ASP A 179 2.10 18.49 20.77
C ASP A 179 3.54 18.42 21.29
N LEU A 180 4.16 17.23 21.18
CA LEU A 180 5.54 16.99 21.57
C LEU A 180 6.54 17.29 20.43
N LEU A 181 6.04 17.56 19.22
CA LEU A 181 6.89 17.90 18.07
C LEU A 181 7.24 19.38 18.10
N GLY A 182 8.51 19.69 17.83
CA GLY A 182 9.01 21.06 17.81
C GLY A 182 8.62 21.81 16.52
N PRO A 183 8.81 23.13 16.48
CA PRO A 183 8.47 23.96 15.32
C PRO A 183 9.25 23.58 14.05
N ASP A 184 10.44 22.97 14.20
CA ASP A 184 11.28 22.50 13.11
C ASP A 184 10.72 21.27 12.38
N VAL A 185 9.68 20.61 12.90
CA VAL A 185 9.11 19.39 12.30
C VAL A 185 8.64 19.58 10.86
N ALA A 186 8.24 20.80 10.46
CA ALA A 186 7.85 21.12 9.09
C ALA A 186 8.97 20.87 8.07
N GLU A 187 10.23 21.04 8.48
CA GLU A 187 11.42 20.86 7.64
C GLU A 187 12.11 19.50 7.85
N ARG A 188 11.62 18.72 8.81
CA ARG A 188 12.12 17.38 9.14
C ARG A 188 11.13 16.32 8.72
N ARG A 189 11.55 15.07 8.88
CA ARG A 189 10.70 13.89 8.74
C ARG A 189 10.54 13.16 10.04
N LEU A 190 9.41 12.47 10.13
CA LEU A 190 9.08 11.55 11.18
C LEU A 190 9.38 10.12 10.75
N LEU A 191 9.97 9.34 11.64
CA LEU A 191 9.94 7.88 11.58
C LEU A 191 8.92 7.39 12.62
N ALA A 192 7.94 6.62 12.18
CA ALA A 192 7.02 5.93 13.09
C ALA A 192 7.11 4.43 12.79
N PRO A 193 8.04 3.71 13.44
CA PRO A 193 8.18 2.27 13.24
C PRO A 193 6.86 1.63 13.68
N ALA A 194 6.15 1.00 12.74
CA ALA A 194 4.99 0.24 13.13
C ALA A 194 5.49 -0.98 13.92
N ALA A 195 5.06 -1.10 15.18
CA ALA A 195 5.11 -2.40 15.84
C ALA A 195 4.39 -3.43 14.95
N GLY A 196 4.85 -4.68 14.99
CA GLY A 196 4.23 -5.73 14.19
C GLY A 196 2.73 -5.78 14.44
N LEU A 197 1.92 -5.96 13.39
CA LEU A 197 0.46 -6.00 13.51
C LEU A 197 -0.02 -7.00 14.58
N ALA A 198 0.69 -8.11 14.73
CA ALA A 198 0.45 -9.08 15.80
C ALA A 198 0.56 -8.46 17.20
N TRP A 199 1.64 -7.70 17.44
CA TRP A 199 1.86 -6.99 18.69
C TRP A 199 0.76 -5.94 18.91
N LEU A 200 0.50 -5.07 17.91
CA LEU A 200 -0.51 -4.01 18.02
C LEU A 200 -1.89 -4.56 18.37
N ASN A 201 -2.27 -5.71 17.82
CA ASN A 201 -3.55 -6.34 18.11
C ASN A 201 -3.62 -7.01 19.49
N ALA A 202 -2.52 -7.61 19.95
CA ALA A 202 -2.45 -8.22 21.27
C ALA A 202 -2.44 -7.18 22.41
N HIS A 203 -1.90 -5.98 22.14
CA HIS A 203 -1.71 -4.93 23.13
C HIS A 203 -2.71 -3.78 22.98
N PHE A 204 -3.69 -3.90 22.08
CA PHE A 204 -4.86 -3.03 22.00
C PHE A 204 -5.83 -3.37 23.15
N VAL A 205 -5.69 -2.66 24.28
CA VAL A 205 -6.38 -3.00 25.55
C VAL A 205 -7.46 -1.98 25.96
N ARG A 206 -7.55 -0.82 25.30
CA ARG A 206 -8.55 0.22 25.59
C ARG A 206 -9.37 0.55 24.34
N GLY A 207 -10.70 0.49 24.45
CA GLY A 207 -11.61 0.97 23.42
C GLY A 207 -12.28 2.29 23.82
N VAL A 208 -12.74 3.07 22.85
CA VAL A 208 -13.57 4.25 23.12
C VAL A 208 -15.02 3.77 23.29
N ALA A 209 -15.68 4.21 24.37
CA ALA A 209 -17.07 3.85 24.62
C ALA A 209 -17.97 4.28 23.46
N GLY A 210 -18.81 3.36 22.95
CA GLY A 210 -19.69 3.62 21.81
C GLY A 210 -19.02 3.50 20.43
N TRP A 211 -17.70 3.35 20.36
CA TRP A 211 -17.01 3.10 19.10
C TRP A 211 -16.87 1.60 18.86
N ASP A 212 -16.88 1.21 17.58
CA ASP A 212 -16.49 -0.15 17.25
C ASP A 212 -14.98 -0.38 17.47
N ARG A 213 -14.57 -1.66 17.46
CA ARG A 213 -13.18 -2.06 17.67
C ARG A 213 -12.25 -1.46 16.61
N ARG A 214 -12.68 -1.35 15.35
CA ARG A 214 -11.85 -0.89 14.23
C ARG A 214 -11.58 0.61 14.32
N ALA A 215 -12.59 1.40 14.68
CA ALA A 215 -12.47 2.83 14.93
C ALA A 215 -11.54 3.09 16.12
N SER A 216 -11.69 2.33 17.22
CA SER A 216 -10.80 2.44 18.38
C SER A 216 -9.36 2.01 18.06
N TRP A 217 -9.18 0.97 17.25
CA TRP A 217 -7.85 0.55 16.79
C TRP A 217 -7.21 1.60 15.86
N ALA A 218 -8.00 2.17 14.95
CA ALA A 218 -7.56 3.27 14.08
C ALA A 218 -7.17 4.52 14.88
N LEU A 219 -7.83 4.81 16.00
CA LEU A 219 -7.42 5.85 16.94
C LEU A 219 -5.99 5.61 17.45
N GLY A 220 -5.69 4.39 17.86
CA GLY A 220 -4.34 4.01 18.30
C GLY A 220 -3.28 4.23 17.23
N MET A 221 -3.59 3.89 15.98
CA MET A 221 -2.70 4.15 14.85
C MET A 221 -2.46 5.66 14.65
N GLN A 222 -3.48 6.50 14.88
CA GLN A 222 -3.31 7.96 14.87
C GLN A 222 -2.46 8.44 16.05
N ASP A 223 -2.67 7.93 17.26
CA ASP A 223 -1.92 8.32 18.45
C ASP A 223 -0.42 8.06 18.31
N ILE A 224 -0.04 6.94 17.70
CA ILE A 224 1.37 6.61 17.44
C ILE A 224 1.90 7.19 16.12
N LEU A 225 1.10 7.99 15.41
CA LEU A 225 1.43 8.55 14.10
C LEU A 225 1.93 7.49 13.10
N ALA A 226 1.36 6.29 13.14
CA ALA A 226 1.82 5.16 12.34
C ALA A 226 1.86 5.54 10.86
N ALA A 227 3.00 5.33 10.21
CA ALA A 227 3.18 5.79 8.84
C ALA A 227 2.12 5.21 7.88
N PRO A 228 1.54 6.03 6.97
CA PRO A 228 1.86 7.43 6.68
C PRO A 228 0.89 8.44 7.35
N ILE A 229 0.28 8.12 8.49
CA ILE A 229 -0.81 8.91 9.09
C ILE A 229 -0.40 10.35 9.42
N GLY A 230 0.86 10.60 9.79
CA GLY A 230 1.38 11.95 10.06
C GLY A 230 1.17 12.95 8.90
N ALA A 231 1.09 12.48 7.65
CA ALA A 231 0.86 13.32 6.47
C ALA A 231 -0.45 14.12 6.55
N ARG A 232 -1.43 13.63 7.31
CA ARG A 232 -2.69 14.32 7.60
C ARG A 232 -2.48 15.71 8.21
N TRP A 233 -1.43 15.89 8.99
CA TRP A 233 -1.06 17.16 9.63
C TRP A 233 0.16 17.81 8.97
N GLY A 234 0.44 17.45 7.71
CA GLY A 234 1.58 18.00 6.95
C GLY A 234 2.95 17.46 7.37
N ILE A 235 3.00 16.47 8.25
CA ILE A 235 4.26 15.87 8.70
C ILE A 235 4.68 14.79 7.71
N ARG A 236 5.89 14.92 7.18
CA ARG A 236 6.43 13.99 6.19
C ARG A 236 7.08 12.79 6.87
N GLY A 237 6.83 11.60 6.36
CA GLY A 237 7.47 10.37 6.82
C GLY A 237 8.80 10.07 6.12
N SER A 238 9.60 9.19 6.71
CA SER A 238 10.84 8.62 6.13
C SER A 238 11.00 7.18 6.60
N TYR A 239 11.46 6.30 5.69
CA TYR A 239 11.53 4.85 5.95
C TYR A 239 10.19 4.29 6.46
N ASP A 240 9.10 4.81 5.89
CA ASP A 240 7.74 4.42 6.24
C ASP A 240 7.49 2.93 5.94
N THR A 241 6.58 2.32 6.67
CA THR A 241 6.14 0.96 6.35
C THR A 241 5.41 0.97 5.01
N ASP A 242 5.83 0.11 4.07
CA ASP A 242 5.13 -0.02 2.79
C ASP A 242 3.83 -0.80 2.95
N VAL A 243 2.78 -0.08 3.33
CA VAL A 243 1.41 -0.62 3.45
C VAL A 243 0.79 -0.99 2.10
N THR A 244 1.36 -0.52 1.00
CA THR A 244 0.80 -0.70 -0.36
C THR A 244 1.42 -1.85 -1.12
N GLY A 245 2.60 -2.33 -0.72
CA GLY A 245 3.43 -3.25 -1.50
C GLY A 245 4.01 -2.63 -2.77
N LEU A 246 4.03 -1.30 -2.88
CA LEU A 246 4.48 -0.56 -4.06
C LEU A 246 5.90 -0.05 -3.98
N ALA A 247 6.51 -0.10 -2.81
CA ALA A 247 7.85 0.40 -2.63
C ALA A 247 8.82 -0.30 -3.59
N THR A 248 9.87 0.41 -3.95
CA THR A 248 10.95 -0.14 -4.78
C THR A 248 11.76 -1.14 -3.96
N PRO A 249 12.46 -2.09 -4.59
CA PRO A 249 13.37 -3.00 -3.88
C PRO A 249 14.39 -2.25 -3.01
N ALA A 250 14.89 -1.11 -3.49
CA ALA A 250 15.79 -0.23 -2.76
C ALA A 250 15.15 0.33 -1.47
N PHE A 251 13.90 0.80 -1.54
CA PHE A 251 13.16 1.28 -0.37
C PHE A 251 12.93 0.16 0.66
N HIS A 252 12.50 -1.02 0.21
CA HIS A 252 12.34 -2.18 1.10
C HIS A 252 13.66 -2.59 1.75
N PHE A 253 14.74 -2.61 0.96
CA PHE A 253 16.07 -2.94 1.45
C PHE A 253 16.52 -1.97 2.54
N MET A 254 16.46 -0.66 2.28
CA MET A 254 16.94 0.35 3.22
C MET A 254 16.06 0.49 4.46
N THR A 255 14.73 0.43 4.32
CA THR A 255 13.81 0.43 5.47
C THR A 255 14.03 -0.83 6.32
N GLY A 256 14.17 -1.99 5.69
CA GLY A 256 14.49 -3.24 6.39
C GLY A 256 15.87 -3.20 7.06
N ALA A 257 16.87 -2.59 6.42
CA ALA A 257 18.20 -2.40 6.99
C ALA A 257 18.16 -1.52 8.24
N LEU A 258 17.45 -0.39 8.20
CA LEU A 258 17.24 0.47 9.35
C LEU A 258 16.55 -0.27 10.50
N LEU A 259 15.43 -0.93 10.23
CA LEU A 259 14.65 -1.61 11.28
C LEU A 259 15.43 -2.76 11.92
N ARG A 260 16.22 -3.52 11.15
CA ARG A 260 17.08 -4.60 11.67
C ARG A 260 18.29 -4.08 12.47
N ASN A 261 18.76 -2.88 12.17
CA ASN A 261 19.96 -2.28 12.78
C ASN A 261 19.63 -1.11 13.72
N ARG A 262 18.38 -0.97 14.17
CA ARG A 262 17.88 0.19 14.92
C ARG A 262 18.64 0.49 16.22
N THR A 263 19.27 -0.52 16.81
CA THR A 263 20.06 -0.42 18.05
C THR A 263 21.57 -0.27 17.80
N THR A 264 22.03 -0.31 16.54
CA THR A 264 23.46 -0.23 16.20
C THR A 264 23.85 1.19 15.78
N PHE A 265 25.15 1.45 15.68
CA PHE A 265 25.70 2.74 15.24
C PHE A 265 25.36 3.10 13.77
N VAL A 266 24.82 2.17 12.99
CA VAL A 266 24.41 2.42 11.60
C VAL A 266 23.10 3.20 11.54
N ALA A 267 22.17 2.95 12.47
CA ALA A 267 20.85 3.58 12.45
C ALA A 267 20.90 5.13 12.49
N PRO A 268 21.71 5.78 13.35
CA PRO A 268 21.86 7.23 13.33
C PRO A 268 22.26 7.78 11.96
N LYS A 269 23.18 7.12 11.23
CA LYS A 269 23.60 7.55 9.89
C LYS A 269 22.47 7.47 8.88
N LEU A 270 21.72 6.37 8.87
CA LEU A 270 20.56 6.18 7.99
C LEU A 270 19.46 7.21 8.27
N LEU A 271 19.19 7.48 9.55
CA LEU A 271 18.19 8.46 9.98
C LEU A 271 18.60 9.89 9.60
N ARG A 272 19.87 10.26 9.79
CA ARG A 272 20.43 11.55 9.34
C ARG A 272 20.23 11.74 7.85
N MET A 273 20.62 10.78 7.02
CA MET A 273 20.43 10.81 5.56
C MET A 273 18.95 10.86 5.13
N GLY A 274 18.07 10.24 5.90
CA GLY A 274 16.63 10.25 5.65
C GLY A 274 15.93 11.52 6.10
N ASN A 275 16.66 12.56 6.53
CA ASN A 275 16.11 13.81 7.08
C ASN A 275 15.18 13.55 8.30
N VAL A 276 15.40 12.45 9.05
CA VAL A 276 14.56 12.10 10.19
C VAL A 276 14.96 12.93 11.40
N GLY A 277 14.10 13.85 11.83
CA GLY A 277 14.30 14.66 13.04
C GLY A 277 13.55 14.15 14.25
N TYR A 278 12.47 13.38 14.03
CA TYR A 278 11.62 12.86 15.08
C TYR A 278 11.34 11.38 14.87
N VAL A 279 11.21 10.67 15.98
CA VAL A 279 10.78 9.27 16.01
C VAL A 279 9.61 9.15 16.98
N VAL A 280 8.50 8.59 16.53
CA VAL A 280 7.41 8.16 17.43
C VAL A 280 7.47 6.65 17.52
N SER A 281 7.76 6.13 18.70
CA SER A 281 7.89 4.70 18.94
C SER A 281 7.12 4.28 20.20
N LEU A 282 6.92 2.97 20.33
CA LEU A 282 6.44 2.38 21.58
C LEU A 282 7.64 2.13 22.53
N PRO A 283 7.44 2.03 23.86
CA PRO A 283 8.48 2.33 24.83
C PRO A 283 9.76 1.48 24.80
N GLU A 284 9.70 0.29 24.20
CA GLU A 284 10.81 -0.65 24.11
C GLU A 284 11.85 -0.28 23.04
N GLU A 285 11.57 0.71 22.18
CA GLU A 285 12.46 1.06 21.08
C GLU A 285 13.42 2.19 21.49
N SER A 286 14.69 1.82 21.68
CA SER A 286 15.80 2.77 21.84
C SER A 286 16.56 2.92 20.53
N ILE A 287 16.76 4.17 20.10
CA ILE A 287 17.62 4.53 18.98
C ILE A 287 18.84 5.26 19.53
N PRO A 288 20.07 4.80 19.22
CA PRO A 288 21.29 5.45 19.69
C PRO A 288 21.32 6.95 19.36
N GLY A 289 21.70 7.77 20.34
CA GLY A 289 21.78 9.23 20.18
C GLY A 289 20.44 9.97 20.18
N SER A 290 19.30 9.28 20.28
CA SER A 290 18.00 9.93 20.38
C SER A 290 17.76 10.55 21.76
N ILE A 291 17.07 11.69 21.80
CA ILE A 291 16.73 12.45 23.01
C ILE A 291 15.23 12.29 23.26
N PRO A 292 14.78 11.68 24.37
CA PRO A 292 13.37 11.63 24.72
C PRO A 292 12.82 13.03 25.00
N ILE A 293 11.74 13.42 24.31
CA ILE A 293 11.08 14.72 24.48
C ILE A 293 9.81 14.61 25.32
N GLY A 294 9.12 13.47 25.24
CA GLY A 294 7.94 13.22 26.06
C GLY A 294 7.19 11.95 25.68
N GLU A 295 6.09 11.71 26.38
CA GLU A 295 5.21 10.57 26.17
C GLU A 295 3.75 11.00 26.06
N ALA A 296 2.97 10.25 25.27
CA ALA A 296 1.54 10.46 25.11
C ALA A 296 0.78 9.14 25.35
N SER A 297 -0.30 9.21 26.13
CA SER A 297 -1.18 8.05 26.33
C SER A 297 -1.82 7.60 25.02
N THR A 298 -1.98 6.28 24.87
CA THR A 298 -2.61 5.67 23.70
C THR A 298 -3.67 4.65 24.13
N VAL A 299 -4.38 4.08 23.17
CA VAL A 299 -5.28 2.92 23.37
C VAL A 299 -4.56 1.59 23.61
N PHE A 300 -3.24 1.55 23.37
CA PHE A 300 -2.42 0.39 23.66
C PHE A 300 -2.11 0.32 25.16
N ASP A 301 -1.55 -0.81 25.60
CA ASP A 301 -1.17 -1.03 26.99
C ASP A 301 0.00 -0.14 27.48
N ARG A 302 0.57 0.66 26.57
CA ARG A 302 1.75 1.50 26.78
C ARG A 302 1.63 2.86 26.07
N PRO A 303 2.27 3.92 26.59
CA PRO A 303 2.28 5.23 25.94
C PRO A 303 3.18 5.24 24.70
N ALA A 304 2.92 6.16 23.77
CA ALA A 304 3.83 6.49 22.68
C ALA A 304 4.93 7.43 23.18
N ARG A 305 6.19 7.15 22.84
CA ARG A 305 7.34 8.01 23.13
C ARG A 305 7.68 8.83 21.90
N VAL A 306 7.95 10.11 22.11
CA VAL A 306 8.46 11.01 21.08
C VAL A 306 9.93 11.30 21.36
N LEU A 307 10.78 10.91 20.41
CA LEU A 307 12.22 11.07 20.47
C LEU A 307 12.66 12.08 19.42
N LYS A 308 13.59 12.97 19.77
CA LYS A 308 14.25 13.88 18.83
C LYS A 308 15.63 13.32 18.46
N LEU A 309 15.97 13.37 17.19
CA LEU A 309 17.30 12.99 16.71
C LEU A 309 18.17 14.24 16.55
N PRO A 310 19.44 14.18 16.98
CA PRO A 310 20.40 15.26 16.78
C PRO A 310 20.84 15.29 15.31
N ASP A 311 21.03 16.51 14.81
CA ASP A 311 21.69 16.80 13.53
C ASP A 311 21.20 16.00 12.29
N PRO A 312 19.88 16.00 11.99
CA PRO A 312 19.39 15.47 10.73
C PRO A 312 19.86 16.31 9.54
N LEU A 313 20.26 15.66 8.45
CA LEU A 313 20.60 16.36 7.21
C LEU A 313 19.35 17.04 6.62
N PRO A 314 19.50 18.15 5.89
CA PRO A 314 18.38 18.82 5.25
C PRO A 314 17.76 17.94 4.14
N PRO A 315 16.56 18.26 3.63
CA PRO A 315 15.89 17.45 2.60
C PRO A 315 16.68 17.32 1.30
N ALA A 316 17.60 18.24 1.04
CA ALA A 316 18.62 18.15 0.01
C ALA A 316 19.90 18.84 0.48
N TRP A 317 21.05 18.26 0.19
CA TRP A 317 22.37 18.79 0.52
C TRP A 317 23.36 18.43 -0.59
N VAL A 318 24.55 19.02 -0.54
CA VAL A 318 25.61 18.77 -1.53
C VAL A 318 26.80 18.17 -0.81
N VAL A 319 27.39 17.14 -1.42
CA VAL A 319 28.59 16.46 -0.91
C VAL A 319 29.72 16.53 -1.93
N GLY A 320 30.96 16.63 -1.45
CA GLY A 320 32.15 16.68 -2.30
C GLY A 320 32.75 15.30 -2.59
N GLY A 321 32.52 14.32 -1.71
CA GLY A 321 33.05 12.96 -1.88
C GLY A 321 32.04 11.96 -2.43
N SER A 322 32.54 10.90 -3.06
CA SER A 322 31.75 9.77 -3.57
C SER A 322 32.47 8.44 -3.34
N ARG A 323 31.69 7.39 -3.06
CA ARG A 323 32.19 6.01 -3.03
C ARG A 323 31.33 5.11 -3.92
N PRO A 324 31.93 4.28 -4.78
CA PRO A 324 31.18 3.27 -5.52
C PRO A 324 30.74 2.13 -4.60
N ALA A 325 29.62 1.50 -4.95
CA ALA A 325 29.19 0.24 -4.36
C ALA A 325 28.59 -0.68 -5.43
N ALA A 326 29.09 -1.91 -5.48
CA ALA A 326 28.63 -2.96 -6.39
C ALA A 326 27.20 -3.47 -6.12
N SER A 327 26.68 -3.22 -4.92
CA SER A 327 25.35 -3.71 -4.51
C SER A 327 24.79 -2.90 -3.34
N PRO A 328 23.46 -2.98 -3.08
CA PRO A 328 22.85 -2.41 -1.88
C PRO A 328 23.50 -2.89 -0.57
N SER A 329 23.92 -4.16 -0.51
CA SER A 329 24.62 -4.72 0.66
C SER A 329 26.01 -4.12 0.83
N ALA A 330 26.78 -3.98 -0.26
CA ALA A 330 28.08 -3.31 -0.22
C ALA A 330 27.94 -1.83 0.18
N ALA A 331 26.91 -1.15 -0.31
CA ALA A 331 26.61 0.22 0.08
C ALA A 331 26.28 0.34 1.58
N LEU A 332 25.49 -0.59 2.13
CA LEU A 332 25.18 -0.60 3.56
C LEU A 332 26.43 -0.83 4.42
N LEU A 333 27.34 -1.72 3.99
CA LEU A 333 28.62 -1.94 4.66
C LEU A 333 29.50 -0.68 4.61
N ALA A 334 29.58 0.00 3.47
CA ALA A 334 30.30 1.26 3.34
C ALA A 334 29.72 2.36 4.25
N ILE A 335 28.39 2.46 4.36
CA ILE A 335 27.72 3.38 5.28
C ILE A 335 28.07 3.06 6.75
N ALA A 336 28.20 1.78 7.08
CA ALA A 336 28.55 1.33 8.42
C ALA A 336 30.01 1.62 8.81
N GLU A 337 30.92 1.88 7.88
CA GLU A 337 32.31 2.22 8.21
C GLU A 337 32.40 3.46 9.10
N ALA A 338 33.26 3.44 10.12
CA ALA A 338 33.39 4.57 11.06
C ALA A 338 33.68 5.91 10.34
N GLY A 339 34.53 5.89 9.31
CA GLY A 339 34.92 7.07 8.54
C GLY A 339 33.92 7.53 7.47
N PHE A 340 32.76 6.89 7.31
CA PHE A 340 31.74 7.40 6.40
C PHE A 340 30.87 8.46 7.09
N ASP A 341 30.86 9.68 6.55
CA ASP A 341 29.93 10.75 6.95
C ASP A 341 28.99 11.10 5.80
N PRO A 342 27.66 10.91 5.96
CA PRO A 342 26.70 11.25 4.91
C PRO A 342 26.61 12.75 4.60
N ALA A 343 27.17 13.62 5.45
CA ALA A 343 27.26 15.06 5.20
C ALA A 343 28.39 15.40 4.21
N ALA A 344 29.40 14.54 4.07
CA ALA A 344 30.61 14.79 3.28
C ALA A 344 30.72 13.91 2.03
N GLU A 345 30.14 12.70 2.05
CA GLU A 345 30.25 11.72 0.98
C GLU A 345 28.90 11.07 0.62
N VAL A 346 28.76 10.62 -0.64
CA VAL A 346 27.62 9.82 -1.13
C VAL A 346 28.06 8.47 -1.68
N ILE A 347 27.25 7.43 -1.45
CA ILE A 347 27.44 6.13 -2.10
C ILE A 347 26.70 6.10 -3.44
N LEU A 348 27.39 5.75 -4.53
CA LEU A 348 26.87 5.66 -5.90
C LEU A 348 27.05 4.24 -6.46
N ASP A 349 26.41 3.93 -7.59
CA ASP A 349 26.55 2.65 -8.27
C ASP A 349 27.99 2.38 -8.79
N ASP A 350 28.28 1.11 -9.09
CA ASP A 350 29.62 0.51 -9.41
C ASP A 350 30.37 1.04 -10.65
N GLY A 351 29.95 2.17 -11.22
CA GLY A 351 30.61 2.79 -12.38
C GLY A 351 31.25 4.14 -12.07
N GLN A 352 31.11 4.63 -10.83
CA GLN A 352 31.59 5.96 -10.44
C GLN A 352 32.94 5.87 -9.71
N PRO A 353 33.88 6.79 -9.96
CA PRO A 353 35.15 6.79 -9.24
C PRO A 353 34.92 7.07 -7.75
N ARG A 354 35.79 6.49 -6.91
CA ARG A 354 35.92 6.94 -5.53
C ARG A 354 36.59 8.30 -5.53
N VAL A 355 35.92 9.30 -4.98
CA VAL A 355 36.44 10.66 -4.82
C VAL A 355 36.41 10.98 -3.33
N PRO A 356 37.55 11.23 -2.67
CA PRO A 356 37.55 11.68 -1.29
C PRO A 356 36.94 13.09 -1.18
N PRO A 357 36.25 13.42 -0.09
CA PRO A 357 35.76 14.78 0.12
C PRO A 357 36.95 15.75 0.22
N PRO A 358 36.92 16.91 -0.48
CA PRO A 358 37.94 17.94 -0.34
C PRO A 358 38.04 18.46 1.10
N GLU A 359 39.26 18.76 1.60
CA GLU A 359 39.49 19.17 3.00
C GLU A 359 38.65 20.39 3.42
N ASP A 360 38.53 21.39 2.53
CA ASP A 360 37.76 22.62 2.76
C ASP A 360 36.48 22.68 1.89
N PHE A 361 35.80 21.54 1.70
CA PHE A 361 34.57 21.53 0.92
C PHE A 361 33.47 22.36 1.60
N GLN A 362 32.95 23.34 0.87
CA GLN A 362 31.85 24.21 1.32
C GLN A 362 30.75 24.16 0.30
N ALA A 363 29.53 23.91 0.76
CA ALA A 363 28.37 23.97 -0.12
C ALA A 363 27.11 24.46 0.59
N ARG A 364 26.24 25.10 -0.17
CA ARG A 364 24.92 25.57 0.25
C ARG A 364 23.88 25.07 -0.73
N CYS A 365 22.76 24.60 -0.22
CA CYS A 365 21.61 24.20 -1.03
C CYS A 365 20.35 24.87 -0.49
N THR A 366 19.64 25.59 -1.36
CA THR A 366 18.37 26.24 -1.03
C THR A 366 17.29 25.73 -1.95
N ILE A 367 16.32 25.00 -1.41
CA ILE A 367 15.16 24.53 -2.17
C ILE A 367 14.23 25.72 -2.45
N ARG A 368 13.97 26.00 -3.73
CA ARG A 368 13.06 27.07 -4.19
C ARG A 368 11.64 26.57 -4.44
N GLU A 369 11.52 25.37 -4.97
CA GLU A 369 10.24 24.74 -5.26
C GLU A 369 10.32 23.25 -4.94
N ARG A 370 9.27 22.72 -4.31
CA ARG A 370 9.12 21.29 -4.05
C ARG A 370 7.67 20.88 -4.23
N ARG A 371 7.42 20.06 -5.25
CA ARG A 371 6.14 19.42 -5.57
C ARG A 371 6.36 17.91 -5.70
N ALA A 372 5.27 17.16 -5.84
CA ALA A 372 5.33 15.71 -6.01
C ALA A 372 6.13 15.27 -7.26
N ASP A 373 6.12 16.07 -8.32
CA ASP A 373 6.73 15.77 -9.62
C ASP A 373 7.86 16.75 -10.01
N ARG A 374 8.19 17.72 -9.15
CA ARG A 374 9.20 18.76 -9.44
C ARG A 374 9.97 19.17 -8.18
N LEU A 375 11.28 19.34 -8.30
CA LEU A 375 12.12 20.01 -7.31
C LEU A 375 13.04 21.01 -7.99
N VAL A 376 13.14 22.23 -7.44
CA VAL A 376 14.09 23.25 -7.90
C VAL A 376 14.94 23.66 -6.70
N ALA A 377 16.25 23.59 -6.85
CA ALA A 377 17.21 24.01 -5.84
C ALA A 377 18.28 24.92 -6.45
N ASP A 378 18.61 25.99 -5.74
CA ASP A 378 19.81 26.76 -6.00
C ASP A 378 20.94 26.16 -5.14
N VAL A 379 22.05 25.84 -5.79
CA VAL A 379 23.22 25.17 -5.22
C VAL A 379 24.44 26.07 -5.38
N GLU A 380 25.23 26.20 -4.33
CA GLU A 380 26.57 26.79 -4.36
C GLU A 380 27.55 25.74 -3.84
N ALA A 381 28.63 25.45 -4.57
CA ALA A 381 29.63 24.47 -4.16
C ALA A 381 31.05 24.98 -4.48
N SER A 382 31.98 24.84 -3.52
CA SER A 382 33.38 25.27 -3.71
C SER A 382 34.17 24.36 -4.65
N ALA A 383 33.73 23.10 -4.82
CA ALA A 383 34.29 22.12 -5.74
C ALA A 383 33.17 21.32 -6.42
N ALA A 384 33.53 20.50 -7.41
CA ALA A 384 32.60 19.54 -8.01
C ALA A 384 32.07 18.56 -6.94
N GLY A 385 30.80 18.18 -7.06
CA GLY A 385 30.15 17.31 -6.08
C GLY A 385 28.82 16.76 -6.55
N HIS A 386 28.00 16.30 -5.60
CA HIS A 386 26.68 15.74 -5.87
C HIS A 386 25.63 16.41 -5.00
N LEU A 387 24.60 16.96 -5.64
CA LEU A 387 23.35 17.30 -4.96
C LEU A 387 22.63 16.00 -4.63
N VAL A 388 22.55 15.65 -3.35
CA VAL A 388 21.76 14.53 -2.84
C VAL A 388 20.40 15.06 -2.40
N VAL A 389 19.34 14.39 -2.81
CA VAL A 389 17.98 14.70 -2.37
C VAL A 389 17.43 13.49 -1.65
N ALA A 390 17.02 13.64 -0.39
CA ALA A 390 16.47 12.58 0.45
C ALA A 390 15.05 12.14 0.00
N GLU A 391 14.84 11.87 -1.28
CA GLU A 391 13.60 11.30 -1.82
C GLU A 391 13.94 10.05 -2.62
N ALA A 392 13.06 9.05 -2.54
CA ALA A 392 13.30 7.77 -3.17
C ALA A 392 13.51 7.93 -4.69
N TYR A 393 14.59 7.33 -5.20
CA TYR A 393 14.87 7.27 -6.63
C TYR A 393 13.85 6.37 -7.35
N GLN A 394 13.44 6.81 -8.54
CA GLN A 394 12.62 6.02 -9.45
C GLN A 394 12.96 6.36 -10.90
N ALA A 395 12.91 5.36 -11.78
CA ALA A 395 13.03 5.61 -13.21
C ALA A 395 11.95 6.60 -13.70
N GLY A 396 12.38 7.60 -14.48
CA GLY A 396 11.51 8.68 -14.99
C GLY A 396 11.82 10.06 -14.44
N TRP A 397 12.65 10.17 -13.39
CA TRP A 397 13.23 11.46 -13.00
C TRP A 397 14.27 11.93 -14.04
N ARG A 398 14.20 13.21 -14.38
CA ARG A 398 15.16 13.90 -15.24
C ARG A 398 15.65 15.15 -14.52
N ALA A 399 16.93 15.48 -14.66
CA ALA A 399 17.47 16.71 -14.10
C ALA A 399 18.02 17.62 -15.19
N THR A 400 18.07 18.91 -14.88
CA THR A 400 18.86 19.91 -15.59
C THR A 400 19.68 20.72 -14.61
N VAL A 401 20.94 21.00 -14.95
CA VAL A 401 21.80 21.96 -14.25
C VAL A 401 21.97 23.15 -15.19
N ASP A 402 21.46 24.31 -14.78
CA ASP A 402 21.42 25.54 -15.61
C ASP A 402 20.80 25.32 -17.00
N GLY A 403 19.76 24.49 -17.06
CA GLY A 403 19.06 24.15 -18.31
C GLY A 403 19.71 23.04 -19.14
N VAL A 404 20.93 22.61 -18.81
CA VAL A 404 21.61 21.50 -19.48
C VAL A 404 21.21 20.18 -18.84
N ALA A 405 20.82 19.20 -19.66
CA ALA A 405 20.41 17.88 -19.16
C ALA A 405 21.51 17.19 -18.34
N ALA A 406 21.14 16.68 -17.17
CA ALA A 406 22.02 15.94 -16.29
C ALA A 406 21.37 14.62 -15.85
N PRO A 407 22.15 13.53 -15.71
CA PRO A 407 21.63 12.26 -15.24
C PRO A 407 21.19 12.37 -13.76
N VAL A 408 20.09 11.69 -13.42
CA VAL A 408 19.70 11.44 -12.05
C VAL A 408 20.06 10.00 -11.73
N VAL A 409 20.88 9.79 -10.71
CA VAL A 409 21.36 8.46 -10.32
C VAL A 409 20.87 8.08 -8.92
N PRO A 410 20.76 6.77 -8.61
CA PRO A 410 20.58 6.32 -7.23
C PRO A 410 21.74 6.81 -6.34
N ALA A 411 21.40 7.18 -5.12
CA ALA A 411 22.35 7.64 -4.11
C ALA A 411 22.03 6.97 -2.77
N ASN A 412 23.05 6.46 -2.08
CA ASN A 412 22.89 5.75 -0.82
C ASN A 412 21.79 4.67 -0.91
N VAL A 413 21.75 3.95 -2.04
CA VAL A 413 20.75 2.95 -2.44
C VAL A 413 19.35 3.51 -2.71
N LEU A 414 18.81 4.33 -1.80
CA LEU A 414 17.41 4.76 -1.82
C LEU A 414 17.21 6.12 -2.49
N PHE A 415 18.09 7.07 -2.24
CA PHE A 415 17.91 8.47 -2.60
C PHE A 415 18.32 8.74 -4.04
N ARG A 416 18.21 9.99 -4.46
CA ARG A 416 18.64 10.45 -5.79
C ARG A 416 19.79 11.44 -5.67
N ALA A 417 20.72 11.39 -6.60
CA ALA A 417 21.77 12.38 -6.76
C ALA A 417 21.83 12.94 -8.18
N VAL A 418 22.34 14.17 -8.28
CA VAL A 418 22.69 14.87 -9.52
C VAL A 418 24.08 15.44 -9.34
N ALA A 419 24.98 15.17 -10.28
CA ALA A 419 26.31 15.78 -10.28
C ALA A 419 26.20 17.30 -10.49
N VAL A 420 26.93 18.09 -9.71
CA VAL A 420 26.98 19.55 -9.79
C VAL A 420 28.43 20.02 -9.96
N PRO A 421 28.69 20.95 -10.90
CA PRO A 421 30.02 21.58 -11.03
C PRO A 421 30.31 22.54 -9.86
N PRO A 422 31.57 23.00 -9.72
CA PRO A 422 31.91 24.09 -8.80
C PRO A 422 31.26 25.41 -9.23
N GLY A 423 30.79 26.19 -8.26
CA GLY A 423 30.14 27.48 -8.48
C GLY A 423 28.67 27.48 -8.06
N SER A 424 27.92 28.46 -8.57
CA SER A 424 26.50 28.66 -8.31
C SER A 424 25.66 28.13 -9.47
N HIS A 425 24.76 27.20 -9.19
CA HIS A 425 23.97 26.49 -10.20
C HIS A 425 22.51 26.34 -9.77
N ARG A 426 21.60 26.37 -10.74
CA ARG A 426 20.20 25.99 -10.55
C ARG A 426 19.99 24.57 -11.03
N VAL A 427 19.56 23.70 -10.12
CA VAL A 427 19.22 22.31 -10.41
C VAL A 427 17.71 22.14 -10.41
N GLU A 428 17.15 21.69 -11.53
CA GLU A 428 15.74 21.31 -11.63
C GLU A 428 15.61 19.80 -11.83
N LEU A 429 14.77 19.14 -11.04
CA LEU A 429 14.36 17.76 -11.22
C LEU A 429 12.88 17.70 -11.59
N ARG A 430 12.53 16.88 -12.58
CA ARG A 430 11.14 16.65 -13.02
C ARG A 430 10.86 15.18 -13.24
N TYR A 431 9.70 14.71 -12.77
CA TYR A 431 9.26 13.33 -12.95
C TYR A 431 8.38 13.19 -14.19
N ARG A 432 8.81 12.35 -15.15
CA ARG A 432 8.09 12.08 -16.41
C ARG A 432 8.07 10.57 -16.69
N PRO A 433 7.12 9.81 -16.09
CA PRO A 433 7.05 8.36 -16.24
C PRO A 433 6.57 7.95 -17.66
N PRO A 434 7.28 7.04 -18.35
CA PRO A 434 6.87 6.58 -19.69
C PRO A 434 5.47 5.94 -19.75
N ALA A 435 5.03 5.29 -18.66
CA ALA A 435 3.75 4.58 -18.57
C ALA A 435 2.51 5.46 -18.88
N VAL A 436 2.57 6.75 -18.57
CA VAL A 436 1.45 7.69 -18.82
C VAL A 436 1.18 7.81 -20.32
N PHE A 437 2.24 7.84 -21.14
CA PHE A 437 2.10 7.95 -22.59
C PHE A 437 1.51 6.67 -23.22
N TRP A 438 1.91 5.49 -22.73
CA TRP A 438 1.30 4.22 -23.15
C TRP A 438 -0.20 4.15 -22.81
N GLY A 439 -0.56 4.55 -21.59
CA GLY A 439 -1.97 4.58 -21.15
C GLY A 439 -2.85 5.50 -21.99
N ALA A 440 -2.33 6.68 -22.36
CA ALA A 440 -3.02 7.60 -23.27
C ALA A 440 -3.25 6.96 -24.65
N GLY A 441 -2.23 6.29 -25.21
CA GLY A 441 -2.33 5.57 -26.48
C GLY A 441 -3.42 4.50 -26.48
N PHE A 442 -3.46 3.64 -25.44
CA PHE A 442 -4.50 2.61 -25.32
C PHE A 442 -5.90 3.20 -25.15
N THR A 443 -6.02 4.30 -24.41
CA THR A 443 -7.31 4.99 -24.23
C THR A 443 -7.85 5.52 -25.56
N LEU A 444 -7.01 6.19 -26.34
CA LEU A 444 -7.37 6.71 -27.67
C LEU A 444 -7.77 5.57 -28.62
N ALA A 445 -7.03 4.48 -28.62
CA ALA A 445 -7.36 3.30 -29.43
C ALA A 445 -8.72 2.68 -29.04
N GLY A 446 -9.00 2.58 -27.73
CA GLY A 446 -10.28 2.08 -27.23
C GLY A 446 -11.46 2.99 -27.61
N LEU A 447 -11.30 4.30 -27.48
CA LEU A 447 -12.32 5.28 -27.90
C LEU A 447 -12.58 5.22 -29.40
N ALA A 448 -11.53 5.10 -30.21
CA ALA A 448 -11.66 4.94 -31.66
C ALA A 448 -12.43 3.65 -32.00
N ALA A 449 -12.14 2.54 -31.31
CA ALA A 449 -12.86 1.28 -31.52
C ALA A 449 -14.36 1.40 -31.17
N LEU A 450 -14.68 2.05 -30.06
CA LEU A 450 -16.07 2.32 -29.66
C LEU A 450 -16.79 3.21 -30.67
N ALA A 451 -16.14 4.28 -31.14
CA ALA A 451 -16.70 5.15 -32.16
C ALA A 451 -16.98 4.39 -33.47
N MET A 452 -16.05 3.55 -33.93
CA MET A 452 -16.26 2.70 -35.11
C MET A 452 -17.43 1.72 -34.93
N LEU A 453 -17.59 1.12 -33.75
CA LEU A 453 -18.71 0.22 -33.46
C LEU A 453 -20.05 0.97 -33.42
N ALA A 454 -20.08 2.19 -32.88
CA ALA A 454 -21.27 3.03 -32.86
C ALA A 454 -21.67 3.44 -34.28
N LEU A 455 -20.71 3.86 -35.12
CA LEU A 455 -20.93 4.23 -36.51
C LEU A 455 -21.42 3.06 -37.38
N ARG A 456 -20.98 1.83 -37.09
CA ARG A 456 -21.47 0.61 -37.77
C ARG A 456 -22.88 0.18 -37.34
N ARG A 457 -23.37 0.69 -36.20
CA ARG A 457 -24.72 0.41 -35.66
C ARG A 457 -25.70 1.55 -35.91
N ALA A 458 -25.23 2.67 -36.44
CA ALA A 458 -26.12 3.71 -36.96
C ALA A 458 -26.83 3.14 -38.20
N PRO A 459 -28.17 3.15 -38.23
CA PRO A 459 -28.97 2.52 -39.28
C PRO A 459 -28.76 3.13 -40.67
#